data_AF-A0A7S0NQD9-F1
#
_entry.id   AF-A0A7S0NQD9-F1
#
_cell.length_a   1.000
_cell.length_b   1.000
_cell.length_c   1.000
_cell.angle_alpha   90.00
_cell.angle_beta   90.00
_cell.angle_gamma   90.00
#
_symmetry.space_group_name_H-M   'P 1'
#
loop_
_entity.id
_entity.type
_entity.pdbx_description
1 polymer ?
#
loop_
_entity_poly.entity_id
_entity_poly.type
_entity_poly.pdbx_seq_one_letter_code
_entity_poly.pdbx_strand_id
1 'polypeptide(L)'
;HFPEMFKLRRYDLHSYWRSIGGGSIPDDIGSQYKASVASSMRIIQAEAAKHFGEFDNRKDFAALDAESRLLALVAEFLVEVVKYEDAVEMQTKVLKMDHTLFDNMSRRVAVANRSLAQTRRLQGKYKE
;
A
#
# COMPACT_ATOMS: atom_id res chain seq x y z
N HIS A 1 13.42 12.56 -5.28
CA HIS A 1 13.40 11.11 -5.56
C HIS A 1 12.00 10.47 -5.54
N PHE A 2 10.92 11.26 -5.63
CA PHE A 2 9.55 10.76 -5.76
C PHE A 2 9.29 9.93 -7.05
N PRO A 3 9.82 10.29 -8.23
CA PRO A 3 9.59 9.54 -9.46
C PRO A 3 10.28 8.17 -9.50
N GLU A 4 11.36 8.00 -8.72
CA GLU A 4 12.14 6.76 -8.66
C GLU A 4 11.48 5.71 -7.77
N MET A 5 10.71 6.13 -6.76
CA MET A 5 10.00 5.21 -5.85
C MET A 5 8.96 4.35 -6.60
N PHE A 6 8.41 4.88 -7.69
CA PHE A 6 7.43 4.19 -8.55
C PHE A 6 8.06 3.41 -9.71
N LYS A 7 9.40 3.40 -9.83
CA LYS A 7 10.12 2.59 -10.83
C LYS A 7 10.45 1.18 -10.34
N LEU A 8 10.19 0.88 -9.06
CA LEU A 8 10.21 -0.49 -8.55
C LEU A 8 9.03 -1.25 -9.18
N ARG A 9 9.31 -1.87 -10.33
CA ARG A 9 8.44 -2.90 -10.91
C ARG A 9 8.27 -3.99 -9.85
N ARG A 10 7.15 -4.71 -9.93
CA ARG A 10 6.84 -6.00 -9.26
C ARG A 10 7.98 -7.03 -9.19
N TYR A 11 9.10 -6.81 -9.89
CA TYR A 11 10.35 -7.51 -9.65
C TYR A 11 10.96 -7.09 -8.31
N ASP A 12 10.33 -7.65 -7.27
CA ASP A 12 10.98 -8.59 -6.37
C ASP A 12 11.67 -7.96 -5.15
N LEU A 13 10.86 -7.32 -4.30
CA LEU A 13 11.17 -7.07 -2.90
C LEU A 13 11.60 -8.36 -2.16
N HIS A 14 11.06 -9.50 -2.58
CA HIS A 14 11.42 -10.82 -2.05
C HIS A 14 12.82 -11.27 -2.53
N SER A 15 13.19 -11.06 -3.80
CA SER A 15 14.58 -11.25 -4.27
C SER A 15 15.54 -10.23 -3.69
N TYR A 16 15.10 -8.99 -3.47
CA TYR A 16 15.89 -8.01 -2.73
C TYR A 16 16.17 -8.52 -1.31
N TRP A 17 15.15 -8.97 -0.58
CA TRP A 17 15.28 -9.51 0.77
C TRP A 17 16.16 -10.77 0.84
N ARG A 18 16.04 -11.69 -0.11
CA ARG A 18 16.95 -12.84 -0.23
C ARG A 18 18.37 -12.43 -0.63
N SER A 19 18.53 -11.44 -1.50
CA SER A 19 19.84 -10.98 -1.99
C SER A 19 20.68 -10.29 -0.89
N ILE A 20 20.03 -9.72 0.11
CA ILE A 20 20.69 -9.11 1.28
C ILE A 20 20.90 -10.12 2.42
N GLY A 21 20.68 -11.42 2.19
CA GLY A 21 20.93 -12.47 3.18
C GLY A 21 19.87 -12.60 4.26
N GLY A 22 18.64 -12.10 4.02
CA GLY A 22 17.52 -12.27 4.93
C GLY A 22 17.19 -13.74 5.13
N GLY A 23 17.33 -14.23 6.37
CA GLY A 23 16.93 -15.57 6.78
C GLY A 23 15.39 -15.75 6.77
N SER A 24 14.85 -16.50 7.73
CA SER A 24 13.40 -16.59 7.93
C SER A 24 12.77 -15.19 8.01
N ILE A 25 11.67 -14.98 7.30
CA ILE A 25 10.89 -13.73 7.36
C ILE A 25 10.54 -13.47 8.83
N PRO A 26 10.94 -12.32 9.42
CA PRO A 26 10.62 -12.01 10.81
C PRO A 26 9.11 -12.05 11.06
N ASP A 27 8.69 -12.63 12.19
CA ASP A 27 7.27 -12.75 12.52
C ASP A 27 6.58 -11.38 12.65
N ASP A 28 7.35 -10.35 13.00
CA ASP A 28 6.94 -8.96 13.19
C ASP A 28 7.06 -8.10 11.92
N ILE A 29 7.42 -8.68 10.76
CA ILE A 29 7.61 -7.92 9.52
C ILE A 29 6.37 -7.09 9.16
N GLY A 30 5.16 -7.62 9.43
CA GLY A 30 3.92 -6.89 9.22
C GLY A 30 3.85 -5.60 10.03
N SER A 31 4.18 -5.67 11.32
CA SER A 31 4.25 -4.52 12.22
C SER A 31 5.31 -3.49 11.81
N GLN A 32 6.48 -3.94 11.37
CA GLN A 32 7.55 -3.06 10.89
C GLN A 32 7.13 -2.29 9.62
N TYR A 33 6.47 -2.97 8.67
CA TYR A 33 5.95 -2.31 7.48
C TYR A 33 4.82 -1.32 7.80
N LYS A 34 3.91 -1.66 8.73
CA LYS A 34 2.89 -0.72 9.21
C LYS A 34 3.51 0.55 9.81
N ALA A 35 4.55 0.41 10.62
CA ALA A 35 5.28 1.55 11.19
C ALA A 35 5.99 2.40 10.11
N SER A 36 6.60 1.73 9.12
CA SER A 36 7.26 2.40 7.99
C SER A 36 6.28 3.19 7.11
N VAL A 37 5.08 2.64 6.88
CA VAL A 37 3.99 3.35 6.18
C VAL A 37 3.59 4.60 6.95
N ALA A 38 3.36 4.50 8.25
CA ALA A 38 2.98 5.66 9.07
C ALA A 38 4.04 6.78 9.05
N SER A 39 5.32 6.41 9.05
CA SER A 39 6.42 7.37 8.90
C SER A 39 6.43 8.02 7.51
N SER A 40 6.29 7.20 6.45
CA SER A 40 6.27 7.65 5.06
C SER A 40 5.08 8.57 4.76
N MET A 41 3.92 8.33 5.37
CA MET A 41 2.73 9.17 5.22
C MET A 41 2.97 10.60 5.69
N ARG A 42 3.69 10.80 6.81
CA ARG A 42 4.04 12.15 7.29
C ARG A 42 4.91 12.90 6.28
N ILE A 43 5.83 12.19 5.64
CA ILE A 43 6.70 12.76 4.61
C ILE A 43 5.88 13.14 3.37
N ILE A 44 5.01 12.25 2.90
CA ILE A 44 4.12 12.48 1.75
C ILE A 44 3.24 13.72 1.97
N GLN A 45 2.64 13.84 3.16
CA GLN A 45 1.79 14.98 3.50
C GLN A 45 2.59 16.30 3.54
N ALA A 46 3.79 16.29 4.12
CA ALA A 46 4.66 17.46 4.18
C ALA A 46 5.14 17.89 2.78
N GLU A 47 5.48 16.94 1.90
CA GLU A 47 5.88 17.23 0.53
C GLU A 47 4.72 17.77 -0.32
N ALA A 48 3.52 17.20 -0.18
CA ALA A 48 2.33 17.71 -0.85
C ALA A 48 2.03 19.16 -0.45
N ALA A 49 2.12 19.47 0.86
CA ALA A 49 1.94 20.82 1.38
C ALA A 49 2.96 21.82 0.82
N LYS A 50 4.21 21.39 0.68
CA LYS A 50 5.26 22.21 0.07
C LYS A 50 5.04 22.46 -1.42
N HIS A 51 4.47 21.49 -2.14
CA HIS A 51 4.32 21.56 -3.60
C HIS A 51 3.10 22.37 -4.05
N PHE A 52 1.96 22.22 -3.37
CA PHE A 52 0.70 22.88 -3.74
C PHE A 52 0.40 24.12 -2.89
N GLY A 53 1.08 24.32 -1.76
CA GLY A 53 0.77 25.38 -0.81
C GLY A 53 -0.39 25.01 0.10
N GLU A 54 -0.52 25.73 1.23
CA GLU A 54 -1.43 25.34 2.32
C GLU A 54 -2.92 25.34 1.93
N PHE A 55 -3.30 26.26 1.03
CA PHE A 55 -4.68 26.54 0.63
C PHE A 55 -5.09 25.94 -0.72
N ASP A 56 -4.25 25.13 -1.35
CA ASP A 56 -4.59 24.47 -2.61
C ASP A 56 -5.25 23.11 -2.35
N ASN A 57 -6.50 22.99 -2.78
CA ASN A 57 -7.32 21.80 -2.63
C ASN A 57 -6.72 20.56 -3.32
N ARG A 58 -5.78 20.73 -4.26
CA ARG A 58 -5.03 19.63 -4.90
C ARG A 58 -4.02 18.97 -3.97
N LYS A 59 -3.59 19.66 -2.90
CA LYS A 59 -2.69 19.13 -1.86
C LYS A 59 -3.25 17.86 -1.24
N ASP A 60 -4.51 17.93 -0.79
CA ASP A 60 -5.14 16.83 -0.07
C ASP A 60 -5.42 15.67 -1.01
N PHE A 61 -5.84 15.97 -2.25
CA PHE A 61 -5.98 14.97 -3.30
C PHE A 61 -4.66 14.25 -3.60
N ALA A 62 -3.56 14.99 -3.77
CA ALA A 62 -2.25 14.42 -4.07
C ALA A 62 -1.70 13.57 -2.90
N ALA A 63 -1.90 14.02 -1.66
CA ALA A 63 -1.50 13.27 -0.47
C ALA A 63 -2.30 11.97 -0.33
N LEU A 64 -3.64 12.04 -0.46
CA LEU A 64 -4.52 10.88 -0.43
C LEU A 64 -4.20 9.89 -1.56
N ASP A 65 -3.93 10.39 -2.78
CA ASP A 65 -3.58 9.55 -3.93
C ASP A 65 -2.28 8.77 -3.69
N ALA A 66 -1.26 9.46 -3.19
CA ALA A 66 0.04 8.88 -2.88
C ALA A 66 -0.03 7.89 -1.72
N GLU A 67 -0.77 8.21 -0.66
CA GLU A 67 -0.99 7.33 0.49
C GLU A 67 -1.74 6.06 0.07
N SER A 68 -2.80 6.17 -0.73
CA SER A 68 -3.53 5.00 -1.25
C SER A 68 -2.61 4.08 -2.07
N ARG A 69 -1.73 4.64 -2.92
CA ARG A 69 -0.76 3.83 -3.69
C ARG A 69 0.24 3.11 -2.79
N LEU A 70 0.77 3.80 -1.78
CA LEU A 70 1.73 3.20 -0.85
C LEU A 70 1.09 2.06 -0.07
N LEU A 71 -0.12 2.27 0.45
CA LEU A 71 -0.88 1.23 1.14
C LEU A 71 -1.18 0.03 0.25
N ALA A 72 -1.49 0.25 -1.04
CA ALA A 72 -1.70 -0.84 -1.99
C ALA A 72 -0.44 -1.68 -2.19
N LEU A 73 0.73 -1.05 -2.34
CA LEU A 73 2.01 -1.75 -2.46
C LEU A 73 2.36 -2.55 -1.21
N VAL A 74 2.16 -1.96 -0.03
CA VAL A 74 2.41 -2.65 1.24
C VAL A 74 1.46 -3.82 1.42
N ALA A 75 0.18 -3.67 1.04
CA ALA A 75 -0.77 -4.76 1.10
C ALA A 75 -0.39 -5.92 0.16
N GLU A 76 0.05 -5.62 -1.06
CA GLU A 76 0.55 -6.65 -1.99
C GLU A 76 1.71 -7.44 -1.36
N PHE A 77 2.68 -6.75 -0.76
CA PHE A 77 3.77 -7.41 -0.04
C PHE A 77 3.28 -8.27 1.13
N LEU A 78 2.33 -7.76 1.94
CA LEU A 78 1.76 -8.51 3.06
C LEU A 78 1.04 -9.79 2.61
N VAL A 79 0.40 -9.78 1.44
CA VAL A 79 -0.15 -11.00 0.81
C VAL A 79 0.95 -11.99 0.48
N GLU A 80 2.07 -11.53 -0.11
CA GLU A 80 3.20 -12.40 -0.47
C GLU A 80 3.84 -13.07 0.76
N VAL A 81 3.90 -12.36 1.89
CA VAL A 81 4.43 -12.91 3.16
C VAL A 81 3.36 -13.58 4.04
N VAL A 82 2.19 -13.90 3.47
CA VAL A 82 1.11 -14.65 4.13
C VAL A 82 0.53 -13.93 5.36
N LYS A 83 0.75 -12.61 5.49
CA LYS A 83 0.16 -11.75 6.53
C LYS A 83 -1.20 -11.21 6.07
N TYR A 84 -2.13 -12.12 5.80
CA TYR A 84 -3.39 -11.79 5.12
C TYR A 84 -4.30 -10.85 5.93
N GLU A 85 -4.32 -10.95 7.25
CA GLU A 85 -5.11 -10.06 8.10
C GLU A 85 -4.64 -8.60 7.97
N ASP A 86 -3.33 -8.39 8.04
CA ASP A 86 -2.72 -7.07 7.84
C ASP A 86 -2.96 -6.56 6.41
N ALA A 87 -2.84 -7.43 5.41
CA ALA A 87 -3.12 -7.08 4.02
C ALA A 87 -4.58 -6.64 3.80
N VAL A 88 -5.55 -7.33 4.42
CA VAL A 88 -6.97 -6.98 4.36
C VAL A 88 -7.22 -5.62 5.00
N GLU A 89 -6.59 -5.33 6.14
CA GLU A 89 -6.69 -4.02 6.80
C GLU A 89 -6.24 -2.90 5.85
N MET A 90 -5.08 -3.05 5.23
CA MET A 90 -4.51 -2.06 4.30
C MET A 90 -5.37 -1.92 3.03
N GLN A 91 -5.79 -3.02 2.40
CA GLN A 91 -6.66 -2.99 1.21
C GLN A 91 -8.03 -2.37 1.50
N THR A 92 -8.55 -2.54 2.71
CA THR A 92 -9.81 -1.88 3.12
C THR A 92 -9.62 -0.36 3.22
N LYS A 93 -8.46 0.11 3.73
CA LYS A 93 -8.12 1.54 3.74
C LYS A 93 -7.99 2.09 2.31
N VAL A 94 -7.23 1.41 1.45
CA VAL A 94 -7.08 1.76 0.02
C VAL A 94 -8.43 1.92 -0.65
N LEU A 95 -9.33 0.95 -0.47
CA LEU A 95 -10.65 0.99 -1.10
C LEU A 95 -11.48 2.20 -0.64
N LYS A 96 -11.46 2.52 0.67
CA LYS A 96 -12.13 3.72 1.19
C LYS A 96 -11.56 5.01 0.59
N MET A 97 -10.24 5.11 0.50
CA MET A 97 -9.57 6.28 -0.06
C MET A 97 -9.85 6.43 -1.55
N ASP A 98 -9.79 5.34 -2.31
CA ASP A 98 -10.05 5.33 -3.74
C ASP A 98 -11.52 5.67 -4.06
N HIS A 99 -12.47 5.29 -3.21
CA HIS A 99 -13.87 5.75 -3.32
C HIS A 99 -14.04 7.25 -3.05
N THR A 100 -13.19 7.84 -2.20
CA THR A 100 -13.20 9.30 -1.97
C THR A 100 -12.60 10.07 -3.14
N LEU A 101 -11.56 9.50 -3.76
CA LEU A 101 -10.81 10.14 -4.85
C LEU A 101 -11.46 9.96 -6.23
N PHE A 102 -12.17 8.85 -6.43
CA PHE A 102 -12.66 8.43 -7.73
C PHE A 102 -14.06 7.84 -7.65
N ASP A 103 -14.81 7.94 -8.75
CA ASP A 103 -16.11 7.29 -8.86
C ASP A 103 -16.00 5.76 -8.72
N ASN A 104 -17.11 5.14 -8.29
CA ASN A 104 -17.23 3.70 -8.05
C ASN A 104 -16.89 2.82 -9.28
N MET A 105 -17.00 3.39 -10.48
CA MET A 105 -16.71 2.70 -11.74
C MET A 105 -15.28 2.93 -12.23
N SER A 106 -14.44 3.61 -11.46
CA SER A 106 -13.05 3.82 -11.82
C SER A 106 -12.27 2.50 -11.81
N ARG A 107 -11.30 2.39 -12.73
CA ARG A 107 -10.39 1.24 -12.79
C ARG A 107 -9.70 0.99 -11.45
N ARG A 108 -9.39 2.06 -10.71
CA ARG A 108 -8.67 2.00 -9.45
C ARG A 108 -9.51 1.38 -8.33
N VAL A 109 -10.76 1.82 -8.18
CA VAL A 109 -11.73 1.19 -7.26
C VAL A 109 -11.96 -0.29 -7.61
N ALA A 110 -12.05 -0.62 -8.91
CA ALA A 110 -12.19 -2.01 -9.35
C ALA A 110 -10.96 -2.88 -8.99
N VAL A 111 -9.75 -2.34 -9.13
CA VAL A 111 -8.51 -3.01 -8.73
C VAL A 111 -8.46 -3.21 -7.21
N ALA A 112 -8.76 -2.18 -6.42
CA ALA A 112 -8.78 -2.27 -4.96
C ALA A 112 -9.77 -3.34 -4.46
N ASN A 113 -10.98 -3.38 -5.04
CA ASN A 113 -11.97 -4.42 -4.76
C ASN A 113 -11.48 -5.82 -5.12
N ARG A 114 -10.89 -6.00 -6.30
CA ARG A 114 -10.33 -7.28 -6.74
C ARG A 114 -9.24 -7.76 -5.78
N SER A 115 -8.31 -6.89 -5.41
CA SER A 115 -7.21 -7.22 -4.49
C SER A 115 -7.76 -7.63 -3.11
N LEU A 116 -8.72 -6.88 -2.57
CA LEU A 116 -9.37 -7.23 -1.30
C LEU A 116 -10.09 -8.58 -1.35
N ALA A 117 -10.86 -8.84 -2.41
CA ALA A 117 -11.56 -10.11 -2.59
C ALA A 117 -10.57 -11.29 -2.72
N GLN A 118 -9.48 -11.10 -3.46
CA GLN A 118 -8.42 -12.10 -3.61
C GLN A 118 -7.76 -12.41 -2.26
N THR A 119 -7.37 -11.40 -1.48
CA THR A 119 -6.76 -11.61 -0.17
C THR A 119 -7.73 -12.28 0.79
N ARG A 120 -9.00 -11.88 0.83
CA ARG A 120 -10.01 -12.57 1.66
C ARG A 120 -10.18 -14.05 1.27
N ARG A 121 -10.11 -14.35 -0.02
CA ARG A 121 -10.10 -15.75 -0.50
C ARG A 121 -8.86 -16.51 -0.03
N LEU A 122 -7.68 -15.88 -0.03
CA LEU A 122 -6.45 -16.48 0.49
C LEU A 122 -6.48 -16.64 2.02
N GLN A 123 -7.04 -15.67 2.74
CA GLN A 123 -7.29 -15.74 4.19
C GLN A 123 -8.22 -16.91 4.54
N GLY A 124 -9.20 -17.20 3.68
CA GLY A 124 -10.09 -18.37 3.77
C GLY A 124 -9.54 -19.68 3.21
N LYS A 125 -8.27 -19.74 2.78
CA LYS A 125 -7.63 -20.93 2.19
C LYS A 125 -6.18 -21.03 2.69
N TYR A 126 -5.91 -21.65 3.84
CA TYR A 126 -5.98 -23.10 4.12
C TYR A 126 -7.19 -23.58 4.97
N LYS A 127 -8.38 -23.64 4.36
CA LYS A 127 -9.42 -24.58 4.77
C LYS A 127 -9.91 -25.33 3.54
N GLU A 128 -9.15 -26.34 3.18
CA GLU A 128 -9.55 -27.62 2.56
C GLU A 128 -8.45 -28.63 2.87
#